data_AF-A0A7U7JDZ4-F1
#
_entry.id   AF-A0A7U7JDZ4-F1
#
_cell.length_a   1.000
_cell.length_b   1.000
_cell.length_c   1.000
_cell.angle_alpha   90.00
_cell.angle_beta   90.00
_cell.angle_gamma   90.00
#
_symmetry.space_group_name_H-M   'P 1'
#
loop_
_entity.id
_entity.type
_entity.pdbx_description
1 polymer ?
#
loop_
_entity_poly.entity_id
_entity_poly.type
_entity_poly.pdbx_seq_one_letter_code
_entity_poly.pdbx_strand_id
1 'polypeptide(L)'
;MLRPHNSVERIMRTLSDHLSSYAAYHQDGRNIATHFFGIPAIVVAVAVLLSRPVLGMLPGGVPVTPAVLLLAMVTAFYLRLDVAFGLVMFVLLGLAVWVGHHVAAHSMAAWLSVGAACS
;
A
#
# COMPACT_ATOMS: atom_id res chain seq x y z
N MET A 1 45.46 -30.63 -26.93
CA MET A 1 45.55 -30.02 -25.59
C MET A 1 44.20 -29.39 -25.29
N LEU A 2 43.30 -30.13 -24.62
CA LEU A 2 41.92 -29.71 -24.36
C LEU A 2 41.94 -28.79 -23.13
N ARG A 3 41.64 -27.50 -23.34
CA ARG A 3 41.43 -26.56 -22.25
C ARG A 3 40.14 -26.98 -21.53
N PRO A 4 40.17 -27.39 -20.26
CA PRO A 4 38.93 -27.68 -19.55
C PRO A 4 38.16 -26.37 -19.44
N HIS A 5 37.02 -26.30 -20.13
CA HIS A 5 36.09 -25.19 -20.00
C HIS A 5 35.46 -25.32 -18.62
N ASN A 6 36.05 -24.66 -17.62
CA ASN A 6 35.55 -24.65 -16.25
C ASN A 6 34.11 -24.08 -16.26
N SER A 7 33.13 -24.97 -16.21
CA SER A 7 31.70 -24.68 -16.06
C SER A 7 31.37 -23.92 -14.76
N VAL A 8 32.35 -23.80 -13.86
CA VAL A 8 32.22 -23.19 -12.53
C VAL A 8 32.38 -21.66 -12.54
N GLU A 9 33.11 -21.08 -13.50
CA GLU A 9 33.26 -19.60 -13.62
C GLU A 9 31.93 -18.91 -14.02
N ARG A 10 30.97 -19.68 -14.52
CA ARG A 10 29.65 -19.21 -14.97
C ARG A 10 28.63 -19.00 -13.84
N ILE A 11 28.97 -19.20 -12.55
CA ILE A 11 27.95 -19.37 -11.49
C ILE A 11 27.87 -18.20 -10.47
N MET A 12 28.83 -17.27 -10.41
CA MET A 12 28.71 -16.10 -9.51
C MET A 12 28.40 -14.82 -10.26
N ARG A 13 27.14 -14.38 -10.20
CA ARG A 13 26.72 -13.04 -10.65
C ARG A 13 27.37 -11.99 -9.76
N THR A 14 27.91 -10.94 -10.38
CA THR A 14 28.53 -9.83 -9.64
C THR A 14 27.46 -9.01 -8.92
N LEU A 15 27.85 -8.21 -7.92
CA LEU A 15 26.92 -7.29 -7.24
C LEU A 15 26.22 -6.36 -8.23
N SER A 16 26.96 -5.87 -9.23
CA SER A 16 26.41 -5.04 -10.31
C SER A 16 25.36 -5.79 -11.12
N ASP A 17 25.56 -7.09 -11.40
CA ASP A 17 24.56 -7.92 -12.09
C ASP A 17 23.29 -8.09 -11.24
N HIS A 18 23.45 -8.25 -9.92
CA HIS A 18 22.32 -8.31 -8.99
C HIS A 18 21.54 -7.00 -8.95
N LEU A 19 22.21 -5.84 -8.89
CA LEU A 19 21.57 -4.53 -8.90
C LEU A 19 20.89 -4.22 -10.24
N SER A 20 21.54 -4.56 -11.35
CA SER A 20 20.99 -4.41 -12.69
C SER A 20 19.76 -5.30 -12.89
N SER A 21 19.81 -6.54 -12.40
CA SER A 21 18.66 -7.46 -12.40
C SER A 21 17.51 -6.94 -11.52
N TYR A 22 17.81 -6.32 -10.37
CA TYR A 22 16.81 -5.73 -9.47
C TYR A 22 16.10 -4.53 -10.09
N ALA A 23 16.84 -3.66 -10.79
CA ALA A 23 16.27 -2.53 -11.52
C ALA A 23 15.39 -3.01 -12.70
N ALA A 24 15.86 -4.01 -13.45
CA ALA A 24 15.08 -4.63 -14.53
C ALA A 24 13.79 -5.29 -14.00
N TYR A 25 13.85 -5.92 -12.83
CA TYR A 25 12.69 -6.50 -12.16
C TYR A 25 11.67 -5.43 -11.74
N HIS A 26 12.13 -4.26 -11.28
CA HIS A 26 11.23 -3.13 -10.98
C HIS A 26 10.48 -2.63 -12.21
N GLN A 27 11.12 -2.73 -13.39
CA GLN A 27 10.56 -2.34 -14.67
C GLN A 27 9.76 -3.46 -15.37
N ASP A 28 9.73 -4.68 -14.80
CA ASP A 28 8.94 -5.77 -15.34
C ASP A 28 7.44 -5.45 -15.22
N GLY A 29 6.70 -5.67 -16.31
CA GLY A 29 5.27 -5.36 -16.39
C GLY A 29 4.44 -6.14 -15.36
N ARG A 30 4.90 -7.33 -14.94
CA ARG A 30 4.25 -8.09 -13.86
C ARG A 30 4.40 -7.39 -12.51
N ASN A 31 5.60 -6.88 -12.19
CA ASN A 31 5.84 -6.14 -10.96
C ASN A 31 5.07 -4.82 -10.93
N ILE A 32 5.00 -4.13 -12.07
CA ILE A 32 4.16 -2.92 -12.20
C ILE A 32 2.68 -3.27 -11.98
N ALA A 33 2.19 -4.36 -12.56
CA ALA A 33 0.80 -4.78 -12.39
C ALA A 33 0.50 -5.13 -10.91
N THR A 34 1.35 -5.92 -10.26
CA THR A 34 1.15 -6.28 -8.84
C THR A 34 1.23 -5.05 -7.94
N HIS A 35 2.10 -4.08 -8.25
CA HIS A 35 2.17 -2.82 -7.50
C HIS A 35 0.91 -1.96 -7.70
N PHE A 36 0.46 -1.84 -8.95
CA PHE A 36 -0.69 -1.03 -9.33
C PHE A 36 -1.99 -1.51 -8.67
N PHE A 37 -2.19 -2.83 -8.53
CA PHE A 37 -3.37 -3.38 -7.85
C PHE A 37 -3.13 -3.64 -6.36
N GLY A 38 -1.92 -4.08 -6.00
CA GLY A 38 -1.56 -4.50 -4.64
C GLY A 38 -1.46 -3.32 -3.68
N ILE A 39 -0.84 -2.20 -4.06
CA ILE A 39 -0.78 -1.03 -3.18
C ILE A 39 -2.17 -0.49 -2.85
N PRO A 40 -3.06 -0.24 -3.83
CA PRO A 40 -4.41 0.19 -3.52
C PRO A 40 -5.18 -0.79 -2.63
N ALA A 41 -5.03 -2.10 -2.86
CA ALA A 41 -5.65 -3.13 -2.02
C ALA A 41 -5.19 -3.03 -0.55
N ILE A 42 -3.87 -2.95 -0.31
CA ILE A 42 -3.30 -2.79 1.03
C ILE A 42 -3.78 -1.50 1.69
N VAL A 43 -3.83 -0.39 0.95
CA VAL A 43 -4.32 0.90 1.46
C VAL A 43 -5.79 0.79 1.91
N VAL A 44 -6.64 0.12 1.14
CA VAL A 44 -8.04 -0.14 1.52
C VAL A 44 -8.11 -1.06 2.74
N ALA A 45 -7.31 -2.13 2.80
CA ALA A 45 -7.25 -3.04 3.94
C ALA A 45 -6.94 -2.31 5.25
N VAL A 46 -5.90 -1.48 5.23
CA VAL A 46 -5.48 -0.67 6.37
C VAL A 46 -6.58 0.32 6.75
N ALA A 47 -7.18 1.00 5.78
CA ALA A 47 -8.28 1.93 6.04
C ALA A 47 -9.50 1.23 6.67
N VAL A 48 -9.87 0.03 6.20
CA VAL A 48 -10.95 -0.80 6.78
C VAL A 48 -10.65 -1.17 8.23
N LEU A 49 -9.47 -1.73 8.50
CA LEU A 49 -9.10 -2.15 9.85
C LEU A 49 -9.06 -0.96 10.82
N LEU A 50 -8.49 0.16 10.39
CA LEU A 50 -8.34 1.35 11.21
C LEU A 50 -9.61 2.22 11.33
N SER A 51 -10.66 1.92 10.57
CA SER A 51 -11.95 2.62 10.68
C SER A 51 -12.85 2.10 11.80
N ARG A 52 -12.54 0.94 12.39
CA ARG A 52 -13.34 0.34 13.47
C ARG A 52 -13.03 0.88 14.87
N PRO A 53 -11.77 1.03 15.31
CA PRO A 53 -11.50 1.59 16.63
C PRO A 53 -11.86 3.09 16.66
N VAL A 54 -12.81 3.45 17.52
CA VAL A 54 -13.20 4.84 17.75
C VAL A 54 -12.42 5.38 18.94
N LEU A 55 -11.61 6.42 18.71
CA LEU A 55 -10.78 7.07 19.73
C LEU A 55 -11.53 8.19 20.45
N GLY A 56 -12.59 8.72 19.82
CA GLY A 56 -13.41 9.79 20.35
C GLY A 56 -14.51 10.18 19.38
N MET A 57 -15.35 11.11 19.82
CA MET A 57 -16.43 11.69 19.01
C MET A 57 -16.25 13.19 18.94
N LEU A 58 -16.33 13.75 17.73
CA LEU A 58 -16.45 15.19 17.55
C LEU A 58 -17.90 15.64 17.84
N PRO A 59 -18.10 16.94 18.13
CA PRO A 59 -19.44 17.53 18.15
C PRO A 59 -20.20 17.20 16.86
N GLY A 60 -21.47 16.81 16.98
CA GLY A 60 -22.29 16.34 15.85
C GLY A 60 -22.20 14.83 15.57
N GLY A 61 -21.50 14.06 16.42
CA GLY A 61 -21.52 12.59 16.38
C GLY A 61 -20.57 11.97 15.35
N VAL A 62 -19.59 12.73 14.86
CA VAL A 62 -18.60 12.23 13.90
C VAL A 62 -17.51 11.44 14.64
N PRO A 63 -17.31 10.14 14.34
CA PRO A 63 -16.29 9.34 15.00
C PRO A 63 -14.89 9.72 14.53
N VAL A 64 -13.98 9.88 15.50
CA VAL A 64 -12.55 10.01 15.25
C VAL A 64 -11.93 8.62 15.33
N THR A 65 -11.41 8.16 14.21
CA THR A 65 -10.75 6.85 14.07
C THR A 65 -9.29 7.04 13.65
N PRO A 66 -8.40 6.07 13.93
CA PRO A 66 -7.03 6.11 13.41
C PRO A 66 -6.96 6.28 11.89
N ALA A 67 -7.93 5.75 11.14
CA ALA A 67 -8.00 5.90 9.68
C ALA A 67 -8.14 7.37 9.26
N VAL A 68 -8.99 8.15 9.93
CA VAL A 68 -9.17 9.58 9.63
C VAL A 68 -7.92 10.39 10.01
N LEU A 69 -7.25 10.02 11.10
CA LEU A 69 -5.99 10.67 11.49
C LEU A 69 -4.89 10.43 10.45
N LEU A 70 -4.75 9.18 9.96
CA LEU A 70 -3.82 8.85 8.88
C LEU A 70 -4.15 9.58 7.59
N LEU A 71 -5.43 9.63 7.19
CA LEU A 71 -5.87 10.39 6.03
C LEU A 71 -5.42 11.86 6.13
N ALA A 72 -5.67 12.51 7.27
CA ALA A 72 -5.29 13.91 7.48
C ALA A 72 -3.77 14.11 7.42
N MET A 73 -3.00 13.27 8.12
CA MET A 73 -1.54 13.35 8.15
C MET A 73 -0.92 13.13 6.77
N VAL A 74 -1.33 12.08 6.06
CA VAL A 74 -0.77 11.73 4.76
C VAL A 74 -1.18 12.76 3.71
N THR A 75 -2.43 13.23 3.73
CA THR A 75 -2.87 14.31 2.85
C THR A 75 -2.06 15.59 3.07
N ALA A 76 -1.86 16.00 4.33
CA ALA A 76 -1.06 17.18 4.65
C ALA A 76 0.39 17.04 4.19
N PHE A 77 0.98 15.85 4.33
CA PHE A 77 2.30 15.53 3.81
C PHE A 77 2.37 15.71 2.29
N TYR A 78 1.45 15.10 1.53
CA TYR A 78 1.48 15.21 0.07
C TYR A 78 1.16 16.62 -0.44
N LEU A 79 0.23 17.34 0.19
CA LEU A 79 -0.04 18.75 -0.14
C LEU A 79 1.18 19.65 0.06
N ARG A 80 2.02 19.34 1.07
CA ARG A 80 3.29 20.05 1.30
C ARG A 80 4.30 19.78 0.18
N LEU A 81 4.29 18.59 -0.41
CA LEU A 81 5.20 18.20 -1.49
C LEU A 81 4.75 18.81 -2.82
N ASP A 82 3.48 18.64 -3.17
CA ASP A 82 2.87 19.14 -4.40
C ASP A 82 1.34 19.17 -4.24
N VAL A 83 0.71 20.29 -4.62
CA VAL A 83 -0.73 20.48 -4.41
C VAL A 83 -1.56 19.51 -5.25
N ALA A 84 -1.18 19.28 -6.51
CA ALA A 84 -1.93 18.38 -7.38
C ALA A 84 -1.88 16.94 -6.86
N PHE A 85 -0.69 16.45 -6.50
CA PHE A 85 -0.53 15.14 -5.87
C PHE A 85 -1.26 15.05 -4.53
N GLY A 86 -1.20 16.09 -3.70
CA GLY A 86 -1.92 16.13 -2.43
C GLY A 86 -3.44 16.01 -2.58
N LEU A 87 -4.02 16.67 -3.59
CA LEU A 87 -5.45 16.55 -3.90
C LEU A 87 -5.81 15.14 -4.40
N VAL A 88 -4.99 14.55 -5.27
CA VAL A 88 -5.20 13.17 -5.74
C VAL A 88 -5.14 12.19 -4.56
N MET A 89 -4.13 12.31 -3.69
CA MET A 89 -3.98 11.46 -2.52
C MET A 89 -5.13 11.65 -1.52
N PHE A 90 -5.60 12.87 -1.32
CA PHE A 90 -6.78 13.14 -0.48
C PHE A 90 -8.01 12.39 -0.98
N VAL A 91 -8.27 12.43 -2.30
CA VAL A 91 -9.41 11.72 -2.89
C VAL A 91 -9.24 10.20 -2.76
N LEU A 92 -8.08 9.66 -3.12
CA LEU A 92 -7.85 8.21 -3.08
C LEU A 92 -7.93 7.66 -1.65
N LEU A 93 -7.27 8.30 -0.69
CA LEU A 93 -7.31 7.91 0.71
C LEU A 93 -8.70 8.17 1.31
N GLY A 94 -9.34 9.28 0.95
CA GLY A 94 -10.69 9.61 1.39
C GLY A 94 -11.72 8.56 0.97
N LEU A 95 -11.62 8.06 -0.27
CA LEU A 95 -12.43 6.93 -0.74
C LEU A 95 -12.13 5.64 0.03
N ALA A 96 -10.86 5.32 0.28
CA ALA A 96 -10.48 4.14 1.06
C ALA A 96 -11.02 4.20 2.50
N VAL A 97 -10.93 5.36 3.16
CA VAL A 97 -11.49 5.58 4.51
C VAL A 97 -13.01 5.55 4.50
N TRP A 98 -13.66 6.10 3.46
CA TRP A 98 -15.11 6.05 3.32
C TRP A 98 -15.62 4.60 3.18
N VAL A 99 -14.95 3.78 2.36
CA VAL A 99 -15.20 2.33 2.29
C VAL A 99 -14.96 1.68 3.65
N GLY A 100 -13.83 1.99 4.29
CA GLY A 100 -13.47 1.46 5.60
C GLY A 100 -14.53 1.72 6.67
N HIS A 101 -15.10 2.93 6.69
CA HIS A 101 -16.15 3.30 7.61
C HIS A 101 -17.44 2.47 7.42
N HIS A 102 -17.84 2.25 6.16
CA HIS A 102 -19.01 1.40 5.85
C HIS A 102 -18.77 -0.05 6.26
N VAL A 103 -17.58 -0.58 5.96
CA VAL A 103 -17.22 -1.96 6.31
C VAL A 103 -17.13 -2.16 7.83
N ALA A 104 -16.60 -1.17 8.56
CA ALA A 104 -16.48 -1.21 10.01
C ALA A 104 -17.84 -1.29 10.74
N ALA A 105 -18.93 -0.84 10.11
CA ALA A 105 -20.28 -0.93 10.66
C ALA A 105 -20.88 -2.35 10.61
N HIS A 106 -20.28 -3.28 9.85
CA HIS A 106 -20.73 -4.66 9.79
C HIS A 106 -20.20 -5.52 10.95
N SER A 107 -20.56 -6.81 10.95
CA SER A 107 -20.17 -7.77 11.99
C SER A 107 -18.65 -7.85 12.17
N MET A 108 -18.20 -8.39 13.32
CA MET A 108 -16.78 -8.62 13.57
C MET A 108 -16.14 -9.47 12.47
N ALA A 109 -16.82 -10.55 12.07
CA ALA A 109 -16.34 -11.45 11.04
C ALA A 109 -16.25 -10.76 9.67
N ALA A 110 -17.30 -10.04 9.23
CA ALA A 110 -17.28 -9.38 7.92
C ALA A 110 -16.16 -8.35 7.79
N TRP A 111 -15.99 -7.51 8.82
CA TRP A 111 -14.91 -6.51 8.85
C TRP A 111 -13.52 -7.14 8.86
N LEU A 112 -13.27 -8.16 9.69
CA LEU A 112 -11.99 -8.86 9.73
C LEU A 112 -11.69 -9.54 8.40
N SER A 113 -12.69 -10.21 7.81
CA SER A 113 -12.52 -10.88 6.52
C SER A 113 -12.14 -9.91 5.41
N VAL A 114 -12.81 -8.75 5.33
CA VAL A 114 -12.46 -7.72 4.32
C VAL A 114 -11.07 -7.14 4.60
N GLY A 115 -10.77 -6.79 5.85
CA GLY A 115 -9.46 -6.28 6.23
C GLY A 115 -8.32 -7.26 5.94
N ALA A 116 -8.52 -8.54 6.23
CA ALA A 116 -7.51 -9.57 6.00
C ALA A 116 -7.40 -10.01 4.53
N ALA A 117 -8.50 -10.03 3.77
CA ALA A 117 -8.49 -10.46 2.37
C ALA A 117 -7.79 -9.47 1.42
N CYS A 118 -7.71 -8.20 1.82
CA CYS A 118 -7.05 -7.14 1.05
C CYS A 118 -5.59 -6.87 1.49
N SER A 119 -5.05 -7.65 2.43
CA SER A 119 -3.70 -7.49 3.01
C SER A 119 -2.65 -8.42 2.39
#